data_AF-A0A7X2M0P7-F1
#
_entry.id   AF-A0A7X2M0P7-F1
#
_cell.length_a   1.000
_cell.length_b   1.000
_cell.length_c   1.000
_cell.angle_alpha   90.00
_cell.angle_beta   90.00
_cell.angle_gamma   90.00
#
_symmetry.space_group_name_H-M   'P 1'
#
loop_
_entity.id
_entity.type
_entity.pdbx_description
1 polymer ?
#
loop_
_entity_poly.entity_id
_entity_poly.type
_entity_poly.pdbx_seq_one_letter_code
_entity_poly.pdbx_strand_id
1 'polypeptide(L)' 'MPKQREYWTNICQTNGVNIDGLGRQDIEVKALRSLGYVGTLNDMRRTFYFERTGDSFLADAIAKNNPNI' A
#
# COMPACT_ATOMS: atom_id res chain seq x y z
N MET A 1 0.83 -3.91 13.57
CA MET A 1 2.08 -3.94 12.75
C MET A 1 2.69 -2.55 12.63
N PRO A 2 3.59 -2.16 13.56
CA PRO A 2 4.32 -0.88 13.50
C PRO A 2 5.30 -0.75 12.31
N LYS A 3 5.75 -1.86 11.72
CA LYS A 3 6.71 -1.91 10.59
C LYS A 3 6.21 -1.35 9.25
N GLN A 4 4.89 -1.23 9.05
CA GLN A 4 4.34 -0.84 7.75
C GLN A 4 4.48 0.67 7.48
N ARG A 5 4.44 1.51 8.52
CA ARG A 5 4.61 2.96 8.37
C ARG A 5 6.04 3.30 7.93
N GLU A 6 7.03 2.72 8.60
CA GLU A 6 8.45 2.91 8.28
C GLU A 6 8.76 2.50 6.84
N TYR A 7 8.20 1.37 6.39
CA TYR A 7 8.33 0.92 5.01
C TYR A 7 7.87 1.97 3.99
N TRP A 8 6.67 2.51 4.15
CA TRP A 8 6.14 3.54 3.24
C TRP A 8 6.88 4.88 3.36
N THR A 9 7.27 5.26 4.58
CA THR A 9 8.12 6.44 4.82
C THR A 9 9.44 6.33 4.06
N ASN A 10 10.10 5.18 4.10
CA ASN A 10 11.36 4.97 3.38
C ASN A 10 11.17 5.09 1.87
N ILE A 11 10.08 4.55 1.31
CA ILE A 11 9.75 4.71 -0.11
C ILE A 11 9.57 6.19 -0.44
N CYS A 12 8.77 6.93 0.34
CA CYS A 12 8.58 8.36 0.13
C CYS A 12 9.90 9.13 0.18
N GLN A 13 10.74 8.90 1.19
CA GLN A 13 12.03 9.58 1.34
C GLN A 13 12.99 9.29 0.17
N THR A 14 13.05 8.03 -0.28
CA THR A 14 13.90 7.63 -1.41
C THR A 14 13.44 8.25 -2.73
N ASN A 15 12.14 8.55 -2.86
CA ASN A 15 11.55 9.19 -4.04
C ASN A 15 11.40 10.72 -3.89
N GLY A 16 11.98 11.34 -2.85
CA GLY A 16 11.93 12.79 -2.64
C GLY A 16 10.54 13.33 -2.27
N VAL A 17 9.66 12.51 -1.73
CA VAL A 17 8.28 12.87 -1.39
C VAL A 17 8.20 13.40 0.03
N ASN A 18 7.67 14.62 0.19
CA ASN A 18 7.40 15.20 1.51
C ASN A 18 6.18 14.52 2.18
N ILE A 19 6.40 14.06 3.41
CA ILE A 19 5.44 13.37 4.28
C ILE A 19 5.08 14.13 5.58
N ASP A 20 5.55 15.36 5.72
CA ASP A 20 5.30 16.18 6.92
C ASP A 20 3.81 16.43 7.09
N GLY A 21 3.30 16.21 8.31
CA GLY A 21 1.89 16.36 8.65
C GLY A 21 0.96 15.29 8.08
N LEU A 22 1.48 14.28 7.36
CA LEU A 22 0.64 13.23 6.76
C LEU A 22 0.29 12.12 7.75
N GLY A 23 -0.96 11.64 7.65
CA GLY A 23 -1.42 10.44 8.31
C GLY A 23 -0.81 9.18 7.67
N ARG A 24 -0.90 8.04 8.38
CA ARG A 24 -0.33 6.77 7.90
C ARG A 24 -0.86 6.36 6.52
N GLN A 25 -2.17 6.53 6.29
CA GLN A 25 -2.79 6.18 5.02
C GLN A 25 -2.35 7.11 3.88
N ASP A 26 -2.16 8.40 4.17
CA ASP A 26 -1.70 9.37 3.18
C ASP A 26 -0.24 9.12 2.77
N ILE A 27 0.62 8.75 3.73
CA ILE A 27 2.01 8.34 3.46
C ILE A 27 2.01 7.15 2.50
N GLU A 28 1.16 6.15 2.74
CA GLU A 28 1.03 4.99 1.86
C GLU A 28 0.52 5.36 0.47
N VAL A 29 -0.52 6.19 0.36
CA VAL A 29 -1.03 6.67 -0.92
C VAL A 29 0.07 7.42 -1.69
N LYS A 30 0.82 8.29 -1.02
CA LYS A 30 1.93 9.03 -1.62
C LYS A 30 3.05 8.11 -2.08
N ALA A 31 3.41 7.11 -1.28
CA ALA A 31 4.43 6.13 -1.63
C ALA A 31 4.03 5.30 -2.86
N LEU A 32 2.78 4.84 -2.90
CA LEU A 32 2.25 4.10 -4.06
C LEU A 32 2.21 4.97 -5.32
N ARG A 33 1.80 6.24 -5.19
CA ARG A 33 1.81 7.19 -6.32
C ARG A 33 3.22 7.52 -6.81
N SER A 34 4.20 7.63 -5.91
CA SER A 34 5.60 7.88 -6.31
C SER A 34 6.21 6.71 -7.06
N LEU A 35 5.71 5.49 -6.83
CA LEU A 35 6.07 4.30 -7.59
C LEU A 35 5.29 4.18 -8.92
N GLY A 36 4.40 5.12 -9.23
CA GLY A 36 3.62 5.15 -10.48
C GLY A 36 2.28 4.43 -10.44
N TYR A 37 1.84 3.92 -9.28
CA TYR A 37 0.51 3.32 -9.16
C TYR A 37 -0.58 4.40 -9.12
N VAL A 38 -1.68 4.14 -9.83
CA VAL A 38 -2.83 5.06 -9.97
C VAL A 38 -4.13 4.35 -9.58
N GLY A 39 -5.18 5.14 -9.32
CA GLY A 39 -6.51 4.63 -8.95
C GLY A 39 -6.82 4.79 -7.47
N THR A 40 -7.71 3.95 -6.95
CA THR A 40 -8.04 3.92 -5.52
C THR A 40 -6.89 3.29 -4.72
N LEU A 41 -6.85 3.51 -3.40
CA LEU A 41 -5.84 2.87 -2.54
C LEU A 41 -5.86 1.34 -2.65
N ASN A 42 -7.04 0.75 -2.80
CA ASN A 42 -7.18 -0.69 -2.95
C ASN A 42 -6.62 -1.19 -4.28
N ASP A 43 -6.85 -0.45 -5.37
CA ASP A 43 -6.29 -0.78 -6.69
C ASP A 43 -4.76 -0.71 -6.66
N MET A 44 -4.22 0.39 -6.12
CA MET A 44 -2.78 0.59 -6.01
C MET A 44 -2.12 -0.50 -5.16
N ARG A 45 -2.72 -0.87 -4.02
CA ARG A 45 -2.25 -2.00 -3.19
C ARG A 45 -2.27 -3.31 -3.96
N ARG A 46 -3.38 -3.60 -4.64
CA ARG A 46 -3.55 -4.84 -5.40
C ARG A 46 -2.44 -4.99 -6.44
N THR A 47 -2.21 -3.95 -7.24
CA THR A 47 -1.15 -3.94 -8.26
C THR A 47 0.23 -4.05 -7.62
N PHE A 48 0.50 -3.26 -6.59
CA PHE A 48 1.79 -3.27 -5.88
C PHE A 48 2.16 -4.64 -5.32
N TYR A 49 1.21 -5.34 -4.66
CA TYR A 49 1.46 -6.67 -4.12
C TYR A 49 1.53 -7.72 -5.22
N PHE A 50 0.64 -7.67 -6.20
CA PHE A 50 0.65 -8.59 -7.34
C PHE A 50 1.99 -8.57 -8.08
N GLU A 51 2.55 -7.40 -8.36
CA GLU A 51 3.86 -7.28 -9.02
C GLU A 51 5.03 -7.82 -8.19
N ARG A 52 4.94 -7.77 -6.86
CA ARG A 52 6.04 -8.16 -5.95
C ARG A 52 6.01 -9.61 -5.52
N THR A 53 4.83 -10.19 -5.35
CA THR A 53 4.67 -11.55 -4.82
C THR A 53 4.03 -12.51 -5.81
N GLY A 54 3.49 -12.01 -6.93
CA GLY A 54 2.59 -12.78 -7.81
C GLY A 54 1.18 -12.94 -7.23
N ASP A 55 0.97 -12.53 -5.97
CA ASP A 55 -0.29 -12.67 -5.25
C ASP A 55 -1.00 -11.32 -5.14
N SER A 56 -2.19 -11.23 -5.71
CA SER A 56 -3.14 -10.15 -5.40
C SER A 56 -3.65 -10.37 -3.98
N PHE A 57 -2.91 -9.86 -2.98
CA PHE A 57 -3.06 -10.02 -1.52
C PHE A 57 -4.48 -9.88 -0.90
N LEU A 58 -5.52 -9.57 -1.69
CA LEU A 58 -6.90 -9.40 -1.25
C LEU A 58 -7.88 -10.53 -1.63
N ALA A 59 -7.54 -11.46 -2.53
CA ALA A 59 -8.46 -12.55 -2.89
C ALA A 59 -8.57 -13.64 -1.80
N ASP A 60 -7.50 -13.85 -1.00
CA ASP A 60 -7.47 -14.93 -0.01
C ASP A 60 -7.69 -14.47 1.44
N ALA A 61 -7.48 -13.20 1.78
CA ALA A 61 -7.56 -12.73 3.16
C ALA A 61 -8.97 -12.27 3.60
N ILE A 62 -9.81 -11.78 2.67
CA ILE A 62 -11.20 -11.40 2.98
C ILE A 62 -12.14 -12.61 2.84
N ALA A 63 -11.87 -13.51 1.89
CA ALA A 63 -12.65 -14.75 1.71
C ALA A 63 -12.38 -15.81 2.80
N LYS A 64 -11.14 -15.93 3.33
CA LYS A 64 -10.83 -16.90 4.41
C LYS A 64 -11.18 -16.43 5.83
N ASN A 65 -11.34 -15.13 6.09
CA ASN A 65 -11.64 -14.60 7.43
C ASN A 65 -13.06 -14.07 7.60
N ASN A 66 -13.95 -14.26 6.62
CA ASN A 66 -15.36 -13.92 6.76
C ASN A 66 -16.26 -14.95 6.03
N PRO A 67 -16.52 -16.13 6.62
CA PRO A 67 -17.34 -17.18 6.01
C PRO A 67 -18.86 -16.88 5.96
N ASN A 68 -19.30 -15.61 6.14
CA ASN A 68 -20.71 -15.21 6.20
C ASN A 68 -21.10 -14.14 5.16
N ILE A 69 -20.53 -14.18 3.96
CA ILE A 69 -21.16 -13.62 2.76
C ILE A 69 -21.57 -14.78 1.86
#